data_AF-A0A524D9H7-F1
#
_entry.id   AF-A0A524D9H7-F1
#
_cell.length_a   1.000
_cell.length_b   1.000
_cell.length_c   1.000
_cell.angle_alpha   90.00
_cell.angle_beta   90.00
_cell.angle_gamma   90.00
#
_symmetry.space_group_name_H-M   'P 1'
#
loop_
_entity.id
_entity.type
_entity.pdbx_description
1 polymer ?
#
loop_
_entity_poly.entity_id
_entity_poly.type
_entity_poly.pdbx_seq_one_letter_code
_entity_poly.pdbx_strand_id
1 'polypeptide(L)' 'MQALGFTKNDSKVLLTLCKYKILSPADIAKNSGVDRARVYDSLNRLIERGFIQKE' A
#
# COMPACT_ATOMS: atom_id res chain seq x y z
N MET A 1 5.20 -16.43 0.27
CA MET A 1 5.12 -14.95 0.19
C MET A 1 6.20 -14.31 -0.71
N GLN A 2 7.28 -15.01 -1.07
CA GLN A 2 8.32 -14.47 -1.99
C GLN A 2 7.94 -14.44 -3.47
N ALA A 3 6.87 -15.14 -3.89
CA ALA A 3 6.49 -15.27 -5.30
C ALA A 3 5.99 -13.96 -5.96
N LEU A 4 5.61 -12.96 -5.15
CA LEU A 4 5.13 -11.68 -5.64
C LEU A 4 6.14 -10.55 -5.44
N GLY A 5 7.29 -10.73 -4.78
CA GLY A 5 8.22 -9.63 -4.51
C GLY A 5 7.68 -8.52 -3.59
N PHE A 6 6.58 -8.78 -2.88
CA PHE A 6 6.02 -7.84 -1.91
C PHE A 6 6.77 -7.88 -0.58
N THR A 7 7.03 -6.70 -0.04
CA THR A 7 7.50 -6.55 1.33
C THR A 7 6.35 -6.70 2.31
N LYS A 8 6.67 -6.87 3.60
CA LYS A 8 5.66 -6.84 4.67
C LYS A 8 4.82 -5.55 4.66
N ASN A 9 5.39 -4.43 4.22
CA ASN A 9 4.69 -3.14 4.18
C ASN A 9 3.70 -3.10 3.03
N ASP A 10 4.09 -3.58 1.84
CA ASP A 10 3.19 -3.68 0.69
C ASP A 10 1.94 -4.47 1.04
N SER A 11 2.11 -5.59 1.74
CA SER A 11 0.98 -6.43 2.16
C SER A 11 0.04 -5.69 3.11
N LYS A 12 0.57 -4.92 4.07
CA LYS A 12 -0.23 -4.12 5.00
C LYS A 12 -0.96 -3.00 4.28
N VAL A 13 -0.25 -2.24 3.44
CA VAL A 13 -0.81 -1.12 2.66
C VAL A 13 -1.92 -1.62 1.75
N LEU A 14 -1.69 -2.71 1.01
CA LEU A 14 -2.68 -3.31 0.13
C LEU A 14 -3.90 -3.83 0.90
N LEU A 15 -3.71 -4.47 2.04
CA LEU A 15 -4.82 -4.92 2.89
C LEU A 15 -5.66 -3.74 3.41
N THR A 16 -5.00 -2.66 3.85
CA THR A 16 -5.68 -1.44 4.29
C THR A 16 -6.48 -0.80 3.15
N LEU A 17 -5.90 -0.70 1.95
CA LEU A 17 -6.62 -0.22 0.77
C LEU A 17 -7.83 -1.10 0.44
N CYS A 18 -7.66 -2.42 0.48
CA CYS A 18 -8.74 -3.37 0.22
C CYS A 18 -9.90 -3.24 1.23
N LYS A 19 -9.59 -2.88 2.48
CA LYS A 19 -10.59 -2.73 3.55
C LYS A 19 -11.35 -1.41 3.51
N TYR A 20 -10.69 -0.31 3.12
CA TYR A 20 -11.25 1.04 3.20
C TYR A 20 -11.53 1.68 1.82
N LYS A 21 -11.29 0.95 0.71
CA LYS A 21 -11.44 1.36 -0.70
C LYS A 21 -10.56 2.53 -1.14
N ILE A 22 -10.85 3.74 -0.64
CA ILE A 22 -10.13 4.97 -1.03
C ILE A 22 -9.69 5.65 0.26
N LEU A 23 -8.37 5.72 0.45
CA LEU A 23 -7.76 6.41 1.57
C LEU A 23 -6.63 7.28 1.07
N SER A 24 -6.46 8.45 1.69
CA SER A 24 -5.28 9.26 1.46
C SER A 24 -4.04 8.53 2.00
N PRO A 25 -2.83 8.77 1.46
CA PRO A 25 -1.59 8.18 1.97
C PRO A 25 -1.37 8.41 3.48
N ALA A 26 -1.90 9.52 3.99
CA ALA A 26 -1.93 9.84 5.42
C ALA A 26 -2.75 8.82 6.23
N ASP A 27 -3.98 8.56 5.78
CA ASP A 27 -4.88 7.62 6.44
C ASP A 27 -4.40 6.19 6.27
N ILE A 28 -3.81 5.85 5.14
CA ILE A 28 -3.18 4.54 4.94
C ILE A 28 -2.06 4.34 5.96
N ALA A 29 -1.16 5.31 6.15
CA ALA A 29 -0.11 5.22 7.15
C ALA A 29 -0.67 5.01 8.56
N LYS A 30 -1.70 5.78 8.93
CA LYS A 30 -2.37 5.68 10.22
C LYS A 30 -3.06 4.32 10.44
N ASN A 31 -3.77 3.81 9.43
CA ASN A 31 -4.55 2.57 9.53
C ASN A 31 -3.70 1.31 9.35
N SER A 32 -2.64 1.37 8.55
CA SER A 32 -1.72 0.23 8.31
C SER A 32 -0.62 0.12 9.37
N GLY A 33 -0.40 1.18 10.15
CA GLY A 33 0.72 1.28 11.10
C GLY A 33 2.08 1.27 10.40
N VAL A 34 2.13 1.73 9.15
CA VAL A 34 3.33 1.82 8.33
C VAL A 34 3.71 3.30 8.21
N ASP A 35 5.01 3.57 8.30
CA ASP A 35 5.54 4.92 8.14
C ASP A 35 5.16 5.53 6.79
N ARG A 36 4.85 6.82 6.77
CA ARG A 36 4.27 7.50 5.60
C ARG A 36 5.21 7.41 4.39
N ALA A 37 6.52 7.51 4.59
CA ALA A 37 7.51 7.34 3.52
C ALA A 37 7.44 5.93 2.88
N ARG A 38 7.24 4.90 3.70
CA ARG A 38 7.10 3.51 3.22
C ARG A 38 5.77 3.25 2.56
N VAL A 39 4.71 3.93 2.99
CA VAL A 39 3.42 3.89 2.31
C VAL A 39 3.55 4.43 0.89
N TYR A 40 4.24 5.56 0.68
CA TYR A 40 4.48 6.10 -0.66
C TYR A 40 5.31 5.14 -1.53
N ASP A 41 6.39 4.56 -1.00
CA ASP A 41 7.19 3.56 -1.72
C ASP A 41 6.35 2.33 -2.09
N SER A 42 5.55 1.82 -1.16
CA SER A 42 4.67 0.67 -1.38
C SER A 42 3.58 0.99 -2.40
N LEU A 43 2.94 2.16 -2.30
CA LEU A 43 1.93 2.63 -3.24
C LEU A 43 2.51 2.75 -4.65
N ASN A 44 3.67 3.40 -4.80
CA ASN A 44 4.32 3.54 -6.11
C ASN A 44 4.62 2.17 -6.71
N ARG A 45 5.19 1.24 -5.95
CA ARG A 45 5.45 -0.13 -6.44
C ARG A 45 4.18 -0.87 -6.83
N LEU A 46 3.12 -0.75 -6.04
CA LEU A 46 1.85 -1.38 -6.33
C LEU A 46 1.18 -0.77 -7.57
N ILE A 47 1.33 0.55 -7.79
CA ILE A 47 0.86 1.25 -9.00
C ILE A 47 1.68 0.83 -10.23
N GLU A 48 3.01 0.84 -10.14
CA GLU A 48 3.90 0.41 -11.23
C GLU A 48 3.62 -1.03 -11.67
N ARG A 49 3.17 -1.87 -10.74
CA ARG A 49 2.82 -3.26 -11.01
C ARG A 49 1.36 -3.47 -11.40
N GLY A 50 0.56 -2.40 -11.46
CA GLY A 50 -0.84 -2.43 -11.88
C GLY A 50 -1.81 -3.00 -10.85
N PHE A 51 -1.41 -3.13 -9.57
CA PHE A 51 -2.30 -3.59 -8.50
C PHE A 51 -3.24 -2.50 -7.98
N ILE A 52 -2.86 -1.23 -8.13
CA ILE A 52 -3.67 -0.07 -7.77
C ILE A 52 -3.58 0.98 -8.87
N GLN A 53 -4.67 1.69 -9.10
CA GLN A 53 -4.71 2.87 -9.95
C GLN A 53 -4.96 4.09 -9.08
N LYS A 54 -4.25 5.19 -9.36
CA LYS A 54 -4.72 6.50 -8.93
C LYS A 54 -5.88 6.87 -9.83
N GLU A 55 -7.00 7.23 -9.23
CA GLU A 55 -8.12 7.89 -9.92
C GLU A 55 -7.64 9.15 -10.65
#